data_AF-A0A1V4DJ35-F1
#
_entry.id   AF-A0A1V4DJ35-F1
#
_cell.length_a   1.000
_cell.length_b   1.000
_cell.length_c   1.000
_cell.angle_alpha   90.00
_cell.angle_beta   90.00
_cell.angle_gamma   90.00
#
_symmetry.space_group_name_H-M   'P 1'
#
loop_
_entity.id
_entity.type
_entity.pdbx_description
1 polymer ?
#
loop_
_entity_poly.entity_id
_entity_poly.type
_entity_poly.pdbx_seq_one_letter_code
_entity_poly.pdbx_strand_id
1 'polypeptide(L)'
;MKDLAKRHFVSTTTISKILNLLGKELSNNFTDLPQNLCFDEFTSVKNKQGKYSFIYSDSVSHQIIDILPDNKSHTLESHFSKIKI
;
A
#
# COMPACT_ATOMS: atom_id res chain seq x y z
N MET A 1 -5.82 13.56 9.86
CA MET A 1 -6.39 14.68 9.06
C MET A 1 -6.76 15.91 9.90
N LYS A 2 -7.63 15.81 10.92
CA LYS A 2 -8.06 16.98 11.73
C LYS A 2 -6.90 17.68 12.48
N ASP A 3 -5.97 16.91 13.02
CA ASP A 3 -4.80 17.46 13.73
C ASP A 3 -3.89 18.26 12.78
N LEU A 4 -3.52 17.68 11.63
CA LEU A 4 -2.73 18.38 10.61
C LEU A 4 -3.45 19.63 10.07
N ALA A 5 -4.76 19.55 9.83
CA ALA A 5 -5.58 20.68 9.42
C ALA A 5 -5.52 21.84 10.44
N LYS A 6 -5.61 21.52 11.74
CA LYS A 6 -5.51 22.50 12.82
C LYS A 6 -4.11 23.13 12.91
N ARG A 7 -3.05 22.32 12.82
CA ARG A 7 -1.65 22.80 12.90
C ARG A 7 -1.27 23.73 11.76
N HIS A 8 -1.81 23.50 10.56
CA HIS A 8 -1.48 24.26 9.36
C HIS A 8 -2.55 25.27 8.96
N PHE A 9 -3.59 25.49 9.78
CA PHE A 9 -4.68 26.45 9.51
C PHE A 9 -5.36 26.25 8.15
N VAL A 10 -5.55 24.99 7.74
CA VAL A 10 -6.20 24.62 6.49
C VAL A 10 -7.39 23.71 6.74
N SER A 11 -8.28 23.59 5.76
CA SER A 11 -9.39 22.64 5.85
C SER A 11 -8.89 21.18 5.82
N THR A 12 -9.64 20.27 6.44
CA THR A 12 -9.36 18.83 6.32
C THR A 12 -9.38 18.35 4.88
N THR A 13 -10.23 18.95 4.04
CA THR A 13 -10.33 18.65 2.62
C THR A 13 -9.05 19.02 1.88
N THR A 14 -8.41 20.14 2.23
CA THR A 14 -7.12 20.54 1.67
C THR A 14 -6.05 19.50 1.99
N ILE A 15 -5.99 19.03 3.25
CA ILE A 15 -5.09 17.95 3.65
C ILE A 15 -5.38 16.66 2.86
N SER A 16 -6.64 16.24 2.72
CA SER A 16 -6.99 15.05 1.94
C SER A 16 -6.52 15.15 0.48
N LYS A 17 -6.70 16.32 -0.15
CA LYS A 17 -6.26 16.54 -1.54
C LYS A 17 -4.74 16.40 -1.68
N ILE A 18 -3.99 17.00 -0.76
CA ILE A 18 -2.52 16.90 -0.75
C ILE A 18 -2.08 15.46 -0.53
N LEU A 19 -2.65 14.76 0.45
CA LEU A 19 -2.33 13.34 0.70
C LEU A 19 -2.65 12.46 -0.50
N ASN A 20 -3.77 12.70 -1.19
CA ASN A 20 -4.13 11.96 -2.39
C ASN A 20 -3.18 12.26 -3.57
N LEU A 21 -2.68 13.49 -3.67
CA LEU A 21 -1.70 13.86 -4.69
C LEU A 21 -0.36 13.17 -4.43
N LEU A 22 0.16 13.28 -3.20
CA LEU A 22 1.41 12.62 -2.79
C LEU A 22 1.29 11.09 -2.87
N GLY A 23 0.14 10.53 -2.49
CA GLY A 23 -0.11 9.09 -2.58
C GLY A 23 -0.05 8.55 -4.01
N LYS A 24 -0.42 9.37 -5.01
CA LYS A 24 -0.25 9.00 -6.43
C LYS A 24 1.21 9.02 -6.86
N GLU A 25 2.02 9.93 -6.33
CA GLU A 25 3.47 9.95 -6.60
C GLU A 25 4.18 8.75 -5.96
N LEU A 26 3.65 8.27 -4.83
CA LEU A 26 4.14 7.09 -4.12
C LEU A 26 3.62 5.76 -4.69
N SER A 27 2.76 5.76 -5.72
CA SER A 27 2.32 4.51 -6.33
C SER A 27 3.49 3.88 -7.07
N ASN A 28 4.07 2.85 -6.48
CA ASN A 28 5.20 2.18 -7.09
C ASN A 28 4.76 1.40 -8.33
N ASN A 29 5.27 1.80 -9.49
CA ASN A 29 5.06 1.08 -10.75
C ASN A 29 6.11 -0.03 -10.90
N PHE A 30 6.17 -0.96 -9.95
CA PHE A 30 7.05 -2.11 -10.08
C PHE A 30 6.53 -3.01 -11.21
N THR A 31 7.29 -3.10 -12.30
CA THR A 31 6.98 -3.97 -13.45
C THR A 31 7.50 -5.38 -13.25
N ASP A 32 8.51 -5.53 -12.39
CA ASP A 32 9.29 -6.75 -12.20
C ASP A 32 9.49 -7.01 -10.71
N LEU A 33 9.65 -8.29 -10.34
CA LEU A 33 9.89 -8.69 -8.95
C LEU A 33 11.39 -8.67 -8.62
N PRO A 34 11.78 -8.14 -7.45
CA PRO A 34 13.12 -8.33 -6.91
C PRO A 34 13.46 -9.82 -6.75
N GLN A 35 14.76 -10.12 -6.81
CA GLN A 35 15.26 -11.48 -6.68
C GLN A 35 14.85 -12.14 -5.35
N ASN A 36 14.78 -11.36 -4.28
CA ASN A 36 14.51 -11.83 -2.92
C ASN A 36 13.41 -10.99 -2.29
N LEU A 37 12.31 -11.62 -1.91
CA LEU A 37 11.11 -10.98 -1.36
C LEU A 37 11.00 -11.26 0.14
N CYS A 38 10.52 -10.26 0.88
CA CYS A 38 10.04 -10.40 2.25
C CYS A 38 8.52 -10.22 2.27
N PHE A 39 7.82 -11.10 2.99
CA PHE A 39 6.36 -11.11 3.12
C PHE A 39 5.95 -10.94 4.58
N ASP A 40 4.84 -10.24 4.83
CA ASP A 40 4.22 -10.14 6.15
C ASP A 40 2.70 -9.86 6.04
N GLU A 41 1.99 -9.91 7.17
CA GLU A 41 0.57 -9.65 7.28
C GLU A 41 0.24 -8.73 8.47
N PHE A 42 -0.67 -7.78 8.28
CA PHE A 42 -1.12 -6.89 9.36
C PHE A 42 -2.62 -6.63 9.33
N THR A 43 -3.22 -6.36 10.49
CA THR A 43 -4.64 -5.97 10.58
C THR A 43 -4.80 -4.51 10.14
N SER A 44 -5.47 -4.29 9.02
CA SER A 44 -5.81 -2.95 8.55
C SER A 44 -7.06 -2.39 9.24
N VAL A 45 -7.26 -1.07 9.13
CA VAL A 45 -8.51 -0.42 9.58
C VAL A 45 -9.69 -1.07 8.85
N LYS A 46 -10.81 -1.33 9.56
CA LYS A 46 -11.98 -2.12 9.13
C LYS A 46 -12.43 -1.87 7.67
N ASN A 47 -11.72 -2.46 6.72
CA ASN A 47 -12.14 -2.56 5.34
C ASN A 47 -12.81 -3.93 5.23
N LYS A 48 -14.06 -3.95 4.77
CA LYS A 48 -14.97 -5.11 4.77
C LYS A 48 -14.51 -6.29 3.88
N GLN A 49 -13.25 -6.31 3.43
CA GLN A 49 -12.72 -7.24 2.43
C GLN A 49 -11.94 -8.39 3.08
N GLY A 50 -11.20 -8.16 4.18
CA GLY A 50 -10.40 -9.21 4.84
C GLY A 50 -10.02 -8.90 6.29
N LYS A 51 -9.52 -9.90 7.02
CA LYS A 51 -9.04 -9.76 8.41
C LYS A 51 -7.62 -9.18 8.48
N TYR A 52 -6.78 -9.55 7.50
CA TYR A 52 -5.40 -9.11 7.39
C TYR A 52 -5.15 -8.60 5.97
N SER A 53 -4.34 -7.54 5.85
CA SER A 53 -3.76 -7.08 4.61
C SER A 53 -2.40 -7.73 4.43
N PHE A 54 -2.07 -8.09 3.19
CA PHE A 54 -0.79 -8.67 2.83
C PHE A 54 0.17 -7.56 2.41
N ILE A 55 1.41 -7.61 2.86
CA ILE A 55 2.45 -6.64 2.50
C ILE A 55 3.71 -7.39 2.09
N TYR A 56 4.39 -6.85 1.08
CA TYR A 56 5.66 -7.41 0.65
C TYR A 56 6.64 -6.36 0.17
N SER A 57 7.93 -6.69 0.29
CA SER A 57 9.05 -5.78 0.06
C SER A 57 10.23 -6.49 -0.58
N ASP A 58 11.14 -5.71 -1.16
CA ASP A 58 12.48 -6.18 -1.50
C ASP A 58 13.27 -6.45 -0.22
N SER A 59 13.78 -7.66 -0.06
CA SER A 59 14.57 -8.03 1.12
C SER A 59 15.90 -7.28 1.23
N VAL A 60 16.44 -6.76 0.13
CA VAL A 60 17.73 -6.07 0.10
C VAL A 60 17.57 -4.58 0.39
N SER A 61 16.71 -3.89 -0.38
CA SER A 61 16.49 -2.46 -0.18
C SER A 61 15.48 -2.12 0.92
N HIS A 62 14.76 -3.12 1.43
CA HIS A 62 13.65 -2.97 2.38
C HIS A 62 12.52 -2.05 1.86
N GLN A 63 12.46 -1.81 0.55
CA GLN A 63 11.41 -1.01 -0.06
C GLN A 63 10.12 -1.82 -0.18
N ILE A 64 9.03 -1.28 0.34
CA ILE A 64 7.69 -1.86 0.20
C ILE A 64 7.30 -1.80 -1.26
N ILE A 65 6.96 -2.96 -1.82
CA ILE A 65 6.56 -3.07 -3.22
C ILE A 65 5.07 -2.76 -3.33
N ASP A 66 4.23 -3.47 -2.57
CA ASP A 66 2.78 -3.26 -2.58
C ASP A 66 2.12 -3.78 -1.29
N ILE A 67 0.89 -3.33 -1.05
CA ILE A 67 0.02 -3.75 0.05
C ILE A 67 -1.33 -4.15 -0.52
N LEU A 68 -1.67 -5.43 -0.37
CA LEU A 68 -2.91 -5.99 -0.89
C LEU A 68 -4.03 -5.93 0.16
N PRO A 69 -5.28 -5.75 -0.29
CA PRO A 69 -6.42 -5.53 0.60
C PRO A 69 -6.70 -6.73 1.50
N ASP A 70 -6.39 -7.94 1.04
CA ASP A 70 -6.46 -9.16 1.84
C ASP A 70 -5.35 -10.16 1.47
N ASN A 71 -5.21 -11.19 2.31
CA ASN A 71 -4.23 -12.26 2.17
C ASN A 71 -4.80 -13.54 1.53
N LYS A 72 -5.91 -13.45 0.80
CA LYS A 72 -6.57 -14.64 0.23
C LYS A 72 -5.86 -15.10 -1.03
N SER A 73 -5.78 -16.41 -1.23
CA SER A 73 -5.12 -17.04 -2.40
C SER A 73 -5.53 -16.43 -3.72
N HIS A 74 -6.84 -16.24 -3.98
CA HIS A 74 -7.32 -15.67 -5.23
C HIS A 74 -6.83 -14.23 -5.48
N THR A 75 -6.70 -13.42 -4.42
CA THR A 75 -6.19 -12.05 -4.50
C THR A 75 -4.70 -12.07 -4.84
N LEU A 76 -3.93 -12.91 -4.13
CA LEU A 76 -2.49 -13.06 -4.35
C LEU A 76 -2.19 -13.58 -5.76
N GLU A 77 -2.87 -14.65 -6.19
CA GLU A 77 -2.70 -15.24 -7.52
C GLU A 77 -3.06 -14.25 -8.63
N SER A 78 -4.18 -13.52 -8.50
CA SER A 78 -4.57 -12.51 -9.47
C SER A 78 -3.61 -11.32 -9.53
N HIS A 79 -2.95 -11.01 -8.42
CA HIS A 79 -1.98 -9.94 -8.33
C HIS A 79 -0.64 -10.36 -8.96
N PHE A 80 -0.02 -11.46 -8.50
CA PHE A 80 1.29 -11.91 -8.99
C PHE A 80 1.26 -12.39 -10.45
N SER A 81 0.12 -12.88 -10.95
CA SER A 81 -0.02 -13.27 -12.38
C SER A 81 0.07 -12.10 -13.37
N LYS A 82 -0.09 -10.85 -12.90
CA LYS A 82 0.04 -9.64 -13.73
C LYS A 82 1.47 -9.13 -13.80
N ILE A 83 2.34 -9.59 -12.91
CA ILE A 83 3.73 -9.15 -12.85
C ILE A 83 4.54 -9.98 -13.84
N LYS A 84 5.39 -9.31 -14.62
CA LYS A 84 6.28 -9.99 -15.55
C LYS A 84 7.47 -10.55 -14.75
N ILE A 85 7.85 -11.78 -15.08
CA ILE A 85 9.04 -12.47 -14.56
C ILE A 85 10.16 -12.31 -15.57
#